data_AF-A0A0B7AZZ5-F1
#
_entry.id   AF-A0A0B7AZZ5-F1
#
_cell.length_a   1.000
_cell.length_b   1.000
_cell.length_c   1.000
_cell.angle_alpha   90.00
_cell.angle_beta   90.00
_cell.angle_gamma   90.00
#
_symmetry.space_group_name_H-M   'P 1'
#
loop_
_entity.id
_entity.type
_entity.pdbx_description
1 polymer ?
#
loop_
_entity_poly.entity_id
_entity_poly.type
_entity_poly.pdbx_seq_one_letter_code
_entity_poly.pdbx_strand_id
1 'polypeptide(L)'
;GYDILLDHSLKPWLIEINASPSLTASGKEDYELKFGLLNDVLNVLDLEGRLTGKEIRVGGWDLLWNDGPVFVKEMMPETNLETYLSTNSFLGCQNTRQDQLREIYSMAEVMKK
;
A
#
# COMPACT_ATOMS: atom_id res chain seq x y z
N GLY A 1 -11.70 -0.23 -9.14
CA GLY A 1 -10.97 0.94 -9.66
C GLY A 1 -11.79 2.17 -9.36
N TYR A 2 -11.16 3.21 -8.83
CA TYR A 2 -11.83 4.48 -8.53
C TYR A 2 -11.39 5.51 -9.56
N ASP A 3 -12.35 6.16 -10.18
CA ASP A 3 -12.08 7.23 -11.12
C ASP A 3 -12.30 8.55 -10.38
N ILE A 4 -11.20 9.30 -10.19
CA ILE A 4 -11.15 10.50 -9.35
C ILE A 4 -10.79 11.70 -10.23
N LEU A 5 -11.57 12.77 -10.12
CA LEU A 5 -11.27 14.06 -10.72
C LEU A 5 -10.75 15.04 -9.66
N LEU A 6 -9.66 15.74 -9.96
CA LEU A 6 -9.13 16.81 -9.11
C LEU A 6 -9.62 18.17 -9.63
N ASP A 7 -10.19 18.99 -8.75
CA ASP A 7 -10.55 20.36 -9.11
C ASP A 7 -9.38 21.36 -8.99
N HIS A 8 -9.63 22.64 -9.26
CA HIS A 8 -8.63 23.71 -9.19
C HIS A 8 -8.04 23.94 -7.78
N SER A 9 -8.69 23.42 -6.74
CA SER A 9 -8.21 23.42 -5.35
C SER A 9 -7.57 22.10 -4.94
N LEU A 10 -7.36 21.18 -5.89
CA LEU A 10 -6.90 19.80 -5.68
C LEU A 10 -7.83 18.97 -4.79
N LYS A 11 -9.10 19.36 -4.67
CA LYS A 11 -10.09 18.54 -3.98
C LYS A 11 -10.45 17.34 -4.87
N PRO A 12 -10.39 16.10 -4.35
CA PRO A 12 -10.79 14.92 -5.09
C PRO A 12 -12.32 14.79 -5.14
N TRP A 13 -12.82 14.50 -6.33
CA TRP A 13 -14.22 14.21 -6.61
C TRP A 13 -14.33 12.80 -7.21
N LEU A 14 -15.08 11.93 -6.54
CA LEU A 14 -15.36 10.59 -7.06
C LEU A 14 -16.31 10.68 -8.25
N ILE A 15 -15.92 10.09 -9.37
CA ILE A 15 -16.74 10.04 -10.59
C ILE A 15 -17.48 8.71 -10.65
N GLU A 16 -16.75 7.60 -10.60
CA GLU A 16 -17.33 6.26 -10.63
C GLU A 16 -16.47 5.23 -9.89
N ILE A 17 -17.12 4.12 -9.56
CA ILE A 17 -16.48 2.94 -8.98
C ILE A 17 -16.66 1.78 -9.95
N ASN A 18 -15.54 1.31 -10.48
CA ASN A 18 -15.48 0.16 -11.36
C ASN A 18 -15.18 -1.11 -10.57
N ALA A 19 -16.13 -2.05 -10.54
CA ALA A 19 -15.95 -3.36 -9.90
C ALA A 19 -14.92 -4.23 -10.64
N SER A 20 -14.74 -4.03 -11.94
CA SER A 20 -13.80 -4.77 -12.79
C SER A 20 -12.94 -3.80 -13.60
N PRO A 21 -11.92 -3.16 -13.00
CA PRO A 21 -10.99 -2.32 -13.75
C PRO A 21 -10.24 -3.15 -14.81
N SER A 22 -9.89 -2.54 -15.94
CA SER A 22 -9.14 -3.22 -17.00
C SER A 22 -7.73 -3.62 -16.50
N LEU A 23 -7.37 -4.88 -16.69
CA LEU A 23 -6.04 -5.43 -16.38
C LEU A 23 -5.23 -5.80 -17.63
N THR A 24 -5.81 -5.63 -18.83
CA THR A 24 -5.09 -5.81 -20.08
C THR A 24 -4.11 -4.65 -20.26
N ALA A 25 -2.84 -4.99 -20.45
CA ALA A 25 -1.80 -3.98 -20.69
C ALA A 25 -1.97 -3.33 -22.07
N SER A 26 -2.00 -2.00 -22.11
CA SER A 26 -1.99 -1.21 -23.35
C SER A 26 -0.59 -0.74 -23.77
N GLY A 27 0.41 -0.90 -22.89
CA GLY A 27 1.80 -0.51 -23.10
C GLY A 27 2.72 -1.01 -21.99
N LYS A 28 4.02 -0.71 -22.07
CA LYS A 28 5.02 -1.19 -21.11
C LYS A 28 4.80 -0.66 -19.69
N GLU A 29 4.58 0.64 -19.54
CA GLU A 29 4.37 1.27 -18.23
C GLU A 29 3.08 0.77 -17.57
N ASP A 30 2.00 0.66 -18.36
CA ASP A 30 0.72 0.11 -17.93
C ASP A 30 0.85 -1.37 -17.53
N TYR A 31 1.65 -2.15 -18.27
CA TYR A 31 1.99 -3.52 -17.89
C TYR A 31 2.72 -3.57 -16.55
N GLU A 32 3.79 -2.79 -16.37
CA GLU A 32 4.57 -2.76 -15.13
C GLU A 32 3.70 -2.39 -13.92
N LEU A 33 2.82 -1.39 -14.08
CA LEU A 33 1.87 -0.98 -13.06
C LEU A 33 0.86 -2.09 -12.74
N LYS A 34 0.17 -2.63 -13.75
CA LYS A 34 -0.89 -3.65 -13.58
C LYS A 34 -0.34 -4.97 -13.07
N PHE A 35 0.82 -5.38 -13.57
CA PHE A 35 1.52 -6.57 -13.07
C PHE A 35 1.93 -6.37 -11.62
N GLY A 36 2.52 -5.21 -11.29
CA GLY A 36 2.89 -4.87 -9.92
C GLY A 36 1.70 -4.89 -8.96
N LEU A 37 0.58 -4.31 -9.37
CA LEU A 37 -0.69 -4.33 -8.64
C LEU A 37 -1.14 -5.77 -8.32
N LEU A 38 -1.20 -6.63 -9.34
CA LEU A 38 -1.63 -8.02 -9.19
C LEU A 38 -0.68 -8.84 -8.31
N ASN A 39 0.63 -8.67 -8.50
CA ASN A 39 1.63 -9.31 -7.67
C ASN A 39 1.46 -8.92 -6.19
N ASP A 40 1.16 -7.66 -5.92
CA ASP A 40 1.02 -7.20 -4.53
C ASP A 40 -0.31 -7.63 -3.91
N VAL A 41 -1.38 -7.78 -4.70
CA VAL A 41 -2.61 -8.43 -4.23
C VAL A 41 -2.31 -9.85 -3.74
N LEU A 42 -1.53 -10.63 -4.49
CA LEU A 42 -1.14 -11.98 -4.06
C LEU A 42 -0.28 -11.96 -2.80
N ASN A 43 0.60 -10.96 -2.64
CA ASN A 43 1.38 -10.79 -1.41
C ASN A 43 0.50 -10.44 -0.21
N VAL A 44 -0.53 -9.60 -0.38
CA VAL A 44 -1.49 -9.28 0.69
C VAL A 44 -2.31 -10.50 1.09
N LEU A 45 -2.73 -11.35 0.13
CA LEU A 45 -3.43 -12.60 0.42
C LEU A 45 -2.56 -13.61 1.18
N ASP A 46 -1.24 -13.46 1.08
CA ASP A 46 -0.24 -14.21 1.84
C ASP A 46 -0.42 -15.73 1.83
N LEU A 47 -0.58 -16.31 0.64
CA LEU A 47 -0.80 -17.75 0.46
C LEU A 47 0.35 -18.62 0.99
N GLU A 48 1.52 -18.04 1.23
CA GLU A 48 2.73 -18.72 1.70
C GLU A 48 3.05 -18.47 3.19
N GLY A 49 2.19 -17.74 3.91
CA GLY A 49 2.35 -17.44 5.34
C GLY A 49 3.65 -16.68 5.64
N ARG A 50 3.93 -15.63 4.88
CA ARG A 50 5.11 -14.76 5.02
C ARG A 50 4.84 -13.57 5.94
N LEU A 51 3.58 -13.15 6.09
CA LEU A 51 3.19 -11.99 6.88
C LEU A 51 2.94 -12.37 8.35
N THR A 52 3.09 -11.40 9.23
CA THR A 52 2.87 -11.53 10.68
C THR A 52 1.44 -11.15 11.11
N GLY A 53 0.68 -10.50 10.22
CA GLY A 53 -0.65 -9.95 10.49
C GLY A 53 -0.61 -8.57 11.14
N LYS A 54 0.57 -7.94 11.24
CA LYS A 54 0.78 -6.60 11.81
C LYS A 54 1.18 -5.57 10.77
N GLU A 55 1.38 -6.00 9.53
CA GLU A 55 1.80 -5.16 8.42
C GLU A 55 0.72 -4.14 8.11
N ILE A 56 1.08 -2.86 8.18
CA ILE A 56 0.22 -1.76 7.73
C ILE A 56 0.51 -1.37 6.27
N ARG A 57 1.49 -2.02 5.63
CA ARG A 57 1.84 -1.83 4.23
C ARG A 57 2.42 -3.12 3.64
N VAL A 58 1.98 -3.52 2.45
CA VAL A 58 2.46 -4.70 1.72
C VAL A 58 2.57 -4.38 0.23
N GLY A 59 3.79 -4.38 -0.30
CA GLY A 59 4.10 -3.89 -1.64
C GLY A 59 3.66 -2.42 -1.82
N GLY A 60 2.83 -2.21 -2.83
CA GLY A 60 2.19 -0.92 -3.12
C GLY A 60 0.85 -0.68 -2.39
N TRP A 61 0.40 -1.59 -1.51
CA TRP A 61 -0.84 -1.42 -0.75
C TRP A 61 -0.58 -0.87 0.64
N ASP A 62 -1.34 0.18 0.99
CA ASP A 62 -1.37 0.76 2.34
C ASP A 62 -2.69 0.39 3.03
N LEU A 63 -2.62 -0.06 4.29
CA LEU A 63 -3.80 -0.29 5.11
C LEU A 63 -4.34 1.05 5.62
N LEU A 64 -5.45 1.51 5.05
CA LEU A 64 -6.08 2.79 5.42
C LEU A 64 -7.13 2.66 6.54
N TRP A 65 -7.80 1.50 6.62
CA TRP A 65 -8.95 1.29 7.51
C TRP A 65 -8.95 -0.10 8.14
N ASN A 66 -9.05 -0.16 9.46
CA ASN A 66 -9.20 -1.38 10.25
C ASN A 66 -10.01 -1.07 11.52
N ASP A 67 -11.34 -1.21 11.43
CA ASP A 67 -12.31 -0.74 12.44
C ASP A 67 -12.15 0.75 12.85
N GLY A 68 -11.53 1.53 11.97
CA GLY A 68 -11.19 2.93 12.14
C GLY A 68 -10.01 3.33 11.23
N PRO A 69 -9.71 4.64 11.09
CA PRO A 69 -8.57 5.08 10.30
C PRO A 69 -7.25 4.59 10.87
N VAL A 70 -6.36 4.11 10.01
CA VAL A 70 -4.99 3.71 10.38
C VAL A 70 -4.04 4.89 10.18
N PHE A 71 -3.24 5.18 11.20
CA PHE A 71 -2.34 6.32 11.23
C PHE A 71 -0.88 5.88 11.34
N VAL A 72 0.02 6.66 10.77
CA VAL A 72 1.46 6.49 10.96
C VAL A 72 1.82 7.03 12.34
N LYS A 73 2.49 6.17 13.13
CA LYS A 73 3.07 6.54 14.42
C LYS A 73 4.50 6.97 14.21
N GLU A 74 4.85 8.17 14.68
CA GLU A 74 6.25 8.51 14.93
C GLU A 74 6.50 8.62 16.43
N MET A 75 7.66 8.11 16.85
CA MET A 75 8.19 8.36 18.18
C MET A 75 8.76 9.77 18.19
N MET A 76 8.19 10.66 19.00
CA MET A 76 8.83 11.94 19.26
C MET A 76 10.11 11.69 20.07
N PRO A 77 11.30 12.01 19.53
CA PRO A 77 12.58 11.67 20.17
C PRO A 77 12.74 12.28 21.58
N GLU A 78 12.03 13.37 21.85
CA GLU A 78 12.22 14.17 23.07
C GLU A 78 11.27 13.81 24.21
N THR A 79 10.14 13.16 23.92
CA THR A 79 9.07 12.94 24.92
C THR A 79 8.70 11.47 25.11
N ASN A 80 9.23 10.55 24.29
CA ASN A 80 8.82 9.14 24.24
C ASN A 80 7.28 8.96 24.12
N LEU A 81 6.57 9.98 23.64
CA LEU A 81 5.13 9.92 23.40
C LEU A 81 4.87 9.48 21.96
N GLU A 82 3.99 8.49 21.80
CA GLU A 82 3.48 8.13 20.47
C GLU A 82 2.54 9.23 19.98
N THR A 83 2.86 9.83 18.83
CA THR A 83 1.99 10.82 18.20
C THR A 83 1.60 10.33 16.80
N TYR A 84 0.33 10.51 16.45
CA TYR A 84 -0.20 10.21 15.12
C TYR A 84 -0.05 11.46 14.25
N LEU A 85 0.85 11.42 13.27
CA LEU A 85 1.14 12.58 12.43
C LEU A 85 0.20 12.68 11.22
N SER A 86 -0.10 11.54 10.60
CA SER A 86 -0.85 11.48 9.35
C SER A 86 -1.51 10.11 9.15
N THR A 87 -2.50 10.06 8.25
CA THR A 87 -3.08 8.80 7.77
C THR A 87 -2.01 7.94 7.10
N ASN A 88 -2.09 6.62 7.25
CA ASN A 88 -1.18 5.66 6.63
C ASN A 88 -1.40 5.57 5.11
N SER A 89 -1.00 6.61 4.38
CA SER A 89 -1.11 6.72 2.93
C SER A 89 0.20 7.20 2.35
N PHE A 90 0.79 6.41 1.47
CA PHE A 90 1.99 6.73 0.70
C PHE A 90 1.66 7.13 -0.74
N LEU A 91 0.39 7.41 -1.04
CA LEU A 91 -0.03 7.93 -2.34
C LEU A 91 0.72 9.24 -2.65
N GLY A 92 1.46 9.25 -3.77
CA GLY A 92 2.28 10.40 -4.20
C GLY A 92 3.67 10.46 -3.56
N CYS A 93 4.02 9.55 -2.64
CA CYS A 93 5.37 9.42 -2.10
C CYS A 93 6.29 8.63 -3.05
N GLN A 94 7.60 8.63 -2.74
CA GLN A 94 8.57 7.80 -3.46
C GLN A 94 8.19 6.32 -3.36
N ASN A 95 8.15 5.64 -4.51
CA ASN A 95 7.78 4.23 -4.59
C ASN A 95 8.93 3.32 -4.10
N THR A 96 8.81 2.80 -2.88
CA THR A 96 9.78 1.88 -2.25
C THR A 96 9.34 0.40 -2.30
N ARG A 97 8.36 0.06 -3.17
CA ARG A 97 7.75 -1.29 -3.26
C ARG A 97 8.76 -2.43 -3.31
N GLN A 98 9.76 -2.33 -4.19
CA GLN A 98 10.71 -3.44 -4.42
C GLN A 98 11.61 -3.71 -3.20
N ASP A 99 12.03 -2.66 -2.50
CA ASP A 99 12.86 -2.78 -1.31
C ASP A 99 12.05 -3.41 -0.17
N GLN A 100 10.83 -2.92 0.03
CA GLN A 100 9.95 -3.41 1.08
C GLN A 100 9.57 -4.89 0.87
N LEU A 101 9.23 -5.32 -0.35
CA LEU A 101 8.93 -6.72 -0.62
C LEU A 101 10.14 -7.64 -0.38
N ARG A 102 11.35 -7.17 -0.72
CA ARG A 102 12.59 -7.92 -0.43
C ARG A 102 12.80 -8.10 1.07
N GLU A 103 12.55 -7.07 1.87
CA GLU A 103 12.63 -7.16 3.34
C GLU A 103 11.61 -8.17 3.90
N ILE A 104 10.34 -8.09 3.48
CA ILE A 104 9.29 -9.01 3.91
C ILE A 104 9.68 -10.47 3.62
N TYR A 105 10.13 -10.75 2.38
CA TYR A 105 10.51 -12.12 2.02
C TYR A 105 11.72 -12.62 2.80
N SER A 106 12.73 -11.75 2.99
CA SER A 106 13.91 -12.08 3.80
C SER A 106 13.53 -12.41 5.24
N MET A 107 12.65 -11.62 5.86
CA MET A 107 12.21 -11.86 7.23
C MET A 107 11.41 -13.17 7.35
N ALA A 108 10.53 -13.46 6.38
CA ALA A 108 9.77 -14.70 6.34
C ALA A 108 10.68 -15.93 6.25
N GLU A 109 11.76 -15.87 5.46
CA GLU A 109 12.74 -16.96 5.37
C GLU A 109 13.51 -17.16 6.67
N VAL A 110 13.84 -16.07 7.38
CA VAL A 110 14.51 -16.15 8.69
C VAL A 110 13.61 -16.78 9.73
N MET A 111 12.31 -16.45 9.76
CA MET A 111 11.36 -17.03 10.73
C MET A 111 11.02 -18.51 10.47
N LYS A 112 11.25 -19.02 9.26
CA LYS A 112 11.03 -20.43 8.90
C LYS A 112 12.20 -21.36 9.30
N LYS A 113 13.34 -20.81 9.72
CA LYS A 113 14.51 -21.57 10.20
C LYS A 113 14.47 -21.75 11.72
#